data_AF-A0A7U3RWI5-F1
#
_entry.id   AF-A0A7U3RWI5-F1
#
_cell.length_a   1.000
_cell.length_b   1.000
_cell.length_c   1.000
_cell.angle_alpha   90.00
_cell.angle_beta   90.00
_cell.angle_gamma   90.00
#
_symmetry.space_group_name_H-M   'P 1'
#
loop_
_entity.id
_entity.type
_entity.pdbx_description
1 polymer ?
#
loop_
_entity_poly.entity_id
_entity_poly.type
_entity_poly.pdbx_seq_one_letter_code
_entity_poly.pdbx_strand_id
1 'polypeptide(L)'
;MSTHSNHPFHLVDYSPWPLTGALGAMITVSGLVKWFHQFNINLFLIGMLITLLTMIQWWRDVTREGTFQGLHTYTVTMGLRWGMILFITSEVF
;
A
#
# COMPACT_ATOMS: atom_id res chain seq x y z
N MET A 1 9.50 3.60 25.13
CA MET A 1 8.34 4.09 25.89
C MET A 1 7.31 2.98 25.90
N SER A 2 7.02 2.38 27.06
CA SER A 2 5.93 1.40 27.20
C SER A 2 4.59 2.13 27.23
N THR A 3 4.01 2.39 26.06
CA THR A 3 2.57 2.67 25.98
C THR A 3 1.87 1.31 26.07
N HIS A 4 1.72 0.79 27.30
CA HIS A 4 0.88 -0.39 27.54
C HIS A 4 -0.55 -0.05 27.13
N SER A 5 -0.87 -0.38 25.89
CA SER A 5 -2.20 -0.33 25.32
C SER A 5 -2.93 -1.55 25.87
N ASN A 6 -4.13 -1.34 26.42
CA ASN A 6 -4.96 -2.43 26.97
C ASN A 6 -5.63 -3.28 25.87
N HIS A 7 -5.09 -3.25 24.65
CA HIS A 7 -5.60 -3.99 23.50
C HIS A 7 -4.44 -4.52 22.64
N PRO A 8 -4.64 -5.64 21.93
CA PRO A 8 -3.58 -6.26 21.13
C PRO A 8 -3.49 -5.70 19.69
N PHE A 9 -4.29 -4.70 19.33
CA PHE A 9 -4.32 -4.11 17.98
C PHE A 9 -3.19 -3.10 17.74
N HIS A 10 -2.69 -3.07 16.49
CA HIS A 10 -1.69 -2.12 16.03
C HIS A 10 -2.36 -0.79 15.65
N LEU A 11 -1.97 0.29 16.33
CA LEU A 11 -2.34 1.67 15.96
C LEU A 11 -1.24 2.24 15.08
N VAL A 12 -1.53 2.37 13.78
CA VAL A 12 -0.54 2.79 12.77
C VAL A 12 -0.34 4.31 12.82
N ASP A 13 0.91 4.74 12.72
CA ASP A 13 1.27 6.15 12.61
C ASP A 13 0.86 6.74 11.24
N TYR A 14 0.80 8.07 11.16
CA TYR A 14 0.50 8.76 9.90
C TYR A 14 1.53 8.43 8.82
N SER A 15 1.07 8.02 7.63
CA SER A 15 1.92 7.72 6.49
C SER A 15 1.46 8.45 5.22
N PRO A 16 2.39 8.86 4.33
CA PRO A 16 2.07 9.56 3.09
C PRO A 16 1.68 8.62 1.93
N TRP A 17 1.87 7.31 2.11
CA TRP A 17 1.71 6.31 1.04
C TRP A 17 0.30 6.21 0.45
N PRO A 18 -0.79 6.32 1.24
CA PRO A 18 -2.14 6.32 0.66
C PRO A 18 -2.37 7.48 -0.31
N LEU A 19 -1.90 8.68 0.03
CA LEU A 19 -2.07 9.87 -0.81
C LEU A 19 -1.25 9.75 -2.11
N THR A 20 0.01 9.34 -1.97
CA THR A 20 0.90 9.19 -3.13
C THR A 20 0.46 8.03 -4.04
N GLY A 21 -0.11 6.95 -3.49
CA GLY A 21 -0.74 5.88 -4.26
C GLY A 21 -1.97 6.35 -5.03
N ALA A 22 -2.85 7.13 -4.41
CA ALA A 22 -4.03 7.70 -5.07
C ALA A 22 -3.64 8.65 -6.23
N LEU A 23 -2.67 9.53 -6.01
CA LEU A 23 -2.13 10.39 -7.06
C LEU A 23 -1.45 9.58 -8.17
N GLY A 24 -0.69 8.55 -7.82
CA GLY A 24 -0.09 7.62 -8.78
C GLY A 24 -1.14 6.98 -9.68
N ALA A 25 -2.23 6.45 -9.10
CA ALA A 25 -3.33 5.85 -9.85
C ALA A 25 -4.07 6.86 -10.76
N MET A 26 -4.27 8.09 -10.29
CA MET A 26 -4.87 9.14 -11.13
C MET A 26 -3.96 9.48 -12.34
N ILE A 27 -2.65 9.56 -12.13
CA ILE A 27 -1.67 9.85 -13.19
C ILE A 27 -1.56 8.67 -14.16
N THR A 28 -1.62 7.42 -13.70
CA THR A 28 -1.61 6.26 -14.62
C THR A 28 -2.83 6.23 -15.51
N VAL A 29 -4.04 6.43 -14.96
CA VAL A 29 -5.29 6.43 -15.74
C VAL A 29 -5.32 7.58 -16.74
N SER A 30 -5.00 8.81 -16.31
CA SER A 30 -4.89 9.96 -17.23
C SER A 30 -3.79 9.77 -18.28
N GLY A 31 -2.68 9.13 -17.89
CA GLY A 31 -1.58 8.75 -18.79
C GLY A 31 -1.99 7.73 -19.84
N LEU A 32 -2.81 6.73 -19.49
CA LEU A 32 -3.36 5.76 -20.43
C LEU A 32 -4.27 6.43 -21.46
N VAL A 33 -5.17 7.31 -21.01
CA VAL A 33 -6.04 8.10 -21.90
C VAL A 33 -5.20 8.95 -22.86
N LYS A 34 -4.17 9.63 -22.35
CA LYS A 34 -3.24 10.43 -23.17
C LYS A 34 -2.48 9.55 -24.18
N TRP A 35 -2.05 8.36 -23.78
CA TRP A 35 -1.34 7.46 -24.67
C TRP A 35 -2.23 6.99 -25.82
N PHE A 36 -3.48 6.61 -25.56
CA PHE A 36 -4.38 6.11 -26.61
C PHE A 36 -4.87 7.20 -27.56
N HIS A 37 -5.02 8.45 -27.12
CA HIS A 37 -5.52 9.53 -27.98
C HIS A 37 -4.43 10.42 -28.59
N GLN A 38 -3.29 10.57 -27.91
CA GLN A 38 -2.20 11.46 -28.34
C GLN A 38 -0.90 10.70 -28.67
N PHE A 39 -0.91 9.36 -28.58
CA PHE A 39 0.26 8.49 -28.81
C PHE A 39 1.50 8.85 -27.98
N ASN A 40 1.31 9.55 -26.85
CA ASN A 40 2.39 10.00 -25.98
C ASN A 40 2.35 9.23 -24.64
N ILE A 41 3.36 8.41 -24.41
CA ILE A 41 3.43 7.48 -23.27
C ILE A 41 4.03 8.10 -22.00
N ASN A 42 4.60 9.31 -22.07
CA ASN A 42 5.44 9.86 -20.99
C ASN A 42 4.69 9.96 -19.65
N LEU A 43 3.42 10.40 -19.68
CA LEU A 43 2.61 10.57 -18.48
C LEU A 43 2.28 9.22 -17.82
N PHE A 44 2.02 8.19 -18.63
CA PHE A 44 1.80 6.83 -18.14
C PHE A 44 3.03 6.27 -17.44
N LEU A 45 4.23 6.45 -18.03
CA LEU A 45 5.48 6.00 -17.42
C LEU A 45 5.75 6.68 -16.07
N ILE A 46 5.46 7.99 -15.96
CA ILE A 46 5.57 8.71 -14.68
C ILE A 46 4.59 8.14 -13.65
N GLY A 47 3.34 7.90 -14.02
CA GLY A 47 2.35 7.28 -13.14
C GLY A 47 2.80 5.91 -12.64
N MET A 48 3.30 5.06 -13.54
CA MET A 48 3.81 3.74 -13.20
C MET A 48 5.03 3.78 -12.27
N LEU A 49 5.92 4.76 -12.47
CA LEU A 49 7.07 4.95 -11.58
C LEU A 49 6.61 5.38 -10.18
N ILE A 50 5.64 6.29 -10.08
CA ILE A 50 5.08 6.70 -8.79
C ILE A 50 4.43 5.50 -8.09
N THR A 51 3.55 4.76 -8.76
CA THR A 51 2.87 3.61 -8.14
C THR A 51 3.86 2.55 -7.65
N LEU A 52 4.88 2.21 -8.44
CA LEU A 52 5.93 1.27 -8.03
C LEU A 52 6.71 1.77 -6.81
N LEU A 53 7.12 3.04 -6.79
CA LEU A 53 7.83 3.61 -5.65
C LEU A 53 6.96 3.63 -4.39
N THR A 54 5.67 3.92 -4.51
CA THR A 54 4.75 3.90 -3.36
C THR A 54 4.57 2.49 -2.81
N MET A 55 4.41 1.49 -3.67
CA MET A 55 4.31 0.09 -3.26
C MET A 55 5.57 -0.35 -2.51
N ILE A 56 6.76 -0.13 -3.07
CA ILE A 56 8.02 -0.55 -2.45
C ILE A 56 8.23 0.10 -1.08
N GLN A 57 7.97 1.41 -0.98
CA GLN A 57 8.15 2.14 0.28
C GLN A 57 7.12 1.74 1.32
N TRP A 58 5.88 1.49 0.92
CA TRP A 58 4.84 1.06 1.85
C TRP A 58 5.13 -0.34 2.40
N TRP A 59 5.50 -1.30 1.54
CA TRP A 59 5.89 -2.64 1.99
C TRP A 59 7.14 -2.65 2.87
N ARG A 60 8.10 -1.75 2.60
CA ARG A 60 9.24 -1.52 3.49
C ARG A 60 8.80 -1.06 4.89
N ASP A 61 7.81 -0.18 4.97
CA ASP A 61 7.35 0.34 6.26
C ASP A 61 6.56 -0.75 7.03
N VAL A 62 5.70 -1.52 6.36
CA VAL A 62 5.00 -2.68 6.96
C VAL A 62 5.99 -3.74 7.48
N THR A 63 7.03 -4.04 6.70
CA THR A 63 8.08 -4.97 7.15
C THR A 63 8.83 -4.41 8.36
N ARG A 64 9.12 -3.11 8.39
CA ARG A 64 9.76 -2.46 9.53
C ARG A 64 8.91 -2.50 10.80
N GLU A 65 7.62 -2.23 10.68
CA GLU A 65 6.65 -2.32 11.78
C GLU A 65 6.58 -3.74 12.35
N GLY A 66 6.58 -4.74 11.46
CA GLY A 66 6.53 -6.15 11.84
C GLY A 66 7.82 -6.70 12.44
N THR A 67 8.97 -6.47 11.81
CA THR A 67 10.24 -7.14 12.17
C THR A 67 11.07 -6.35 13.17
N PHE A 68 11.16 -5.02 13.03
CA PHE A 68 12.07 -4.20 13.84
C PHE A 68 11.39 -3.51 15.01
N GLN A 69 10.09 -3.20 14.90
CA GLN A 69 9.32 -2.57 15.98
C GLN A 69 8.47 -3.57 16.78
N GLY A 70 8.21 -4.77 16.24
CA GLY A 70 7.48 -5.83 16.94
C GLY A 70 5.98 -5.53 17.13
N LEU A 71 5.39 -4.69 16.28
CA LEU A 71 4.00 -4.22 16.42
C LEU A 71 2.96 -5.26 15.94
N HIS A 72 3.41 -6.33 15.28
CA HIS A 72 2.55 -7.39 14.76
C HIS A 72 2.29 -8.49 15.80
N THR A 73 1.38 -8.24 16.73
CA THR A 73 0.90 -9.24 17.70
C THR A 73 0.17 -10.43 17.02
N TYR A 74 -0.13 -11.49 17.77
CA TYR A 74 -0.86 -12.65 17.25
C TYR A 74 -2.21 -12.27 16.60
N THR A 75 -2.99 -11.38 17.22
CA THR A 75 -4.28 -10.95 16.65
C THR A 75 -4.11 -10.16 15.36
N VAL A 76 -3.07 -9.30 15.28
CA VAL A 76 -2.75 -8.52 14.07
C VAL A 76 -2.32 -9.45 12.93
N THR A 77 -1.43 -10.40 13.21
CA THR A 77 -0.98 -11.37 12.19
C THR A 77 -2.11 -12.27 11.67
N MET A 78 -3.05 -12.66 12.53
CA MET A 78 -4.26 -13.37 12.09
C MET A 78 -5.15 -12.49 11.21
N GLY A 79 -5.32 -11.21 11.55
CA GLY A 79 -6.01 -10.23 10.71
C GLY A 79 -5.38 -10.08 9.33
N LEU A 80 -4.04 -9.99 9.24
CA LEU A 80 -3.31 -9.91 7.97
C LEU A 80 -3.55 -11.16 7.09
N ARG A 81 -3.58 -12.36 7.69
CA ARG A 81 -3.88 -13.60 6.97
C ARG A 81 -5.30 -13.61 6.42
N TRP A 82 -6.27 -13.21 7.23
CA TRP A 82 -7.66 -13.07 6.77
C TRP A 82 -7.77 -12.04 5.64
N GLY A 83 -7.08 -10.91 5.74
CA GLY A 83 -7.03 -9.92 4.66
C GLY A 83 -6.51 -10.51 3.35
N MET A 84 -5.44 -11.31 3.39
CA MET A 84 -4.91 -11.97 2.19
C MET A 84 -5.86 -13.04 1.65
N ILE A 85 -6.51 -13.83 2.51
CA ILE A 85 -7.51 -14.81 2.07
C ILE A 85 -8.65 -14.11 1.34
N LEU A 86 -9.18 -13.01 1.91
CA LEU A 86 -10.26 -12.24 1.30
C LEU A 86 -9.84 -11.61 -0.04
N PHE A 87 -8.62 -11.07 -0.12
CA PHE A 87 -8.06 -10.56 -1.37
C PHE A 87 -7.95 -11.65 -2.45
N ILE A 88 -7.45 -12.85 -2.10
CA ILE A 88 -7.39 -13.97 -3.05
C ILE A 88 -8.80 -14.37 -3.49
N THR A 89 -9.76 -14.43 -2.56
CA THR A 89 -11.13 -14.79 -2.94
C THR A 89 -11.76 -13.78 -3.90
N SER A 90 -11.46 -12.48 -3.78
CA SER A 90 -11.97 -11.46 -4.72
C SER A 90 -11.31 -11.48 -6.10
N GLU A 91 -10.15 -12.13 -6.24
CA GLU A 91 -9.50 -12.30 -7.56
C GLU A 91 -9.93 -13.60 -8.26
N VAL A 92 -10.45 -14.58 -7.49
CA VAL A 92 -10.96 -15.84 -8.03
C VAL A 92 -12.40 -15.70 -8.53
N PHE A 93 -13.24 -14.93 -7.82
CA PHE A 93 -14.66 -14.74 -8.10
C PHE A 93 -14.96 -13.35 -8.63
#